data_AF-A2DE43-F1
#
_entry.id   AF-A2DE43-F1
#
_cell.length_a   1.000
_cell.length_b   1.000
_cell.length_c   1.000
_cell.angle_alpha   90.00
_cell.angle_beta   90.00
_cell.angle_gamma   90.00
#
_symmetry.space_group_name_H-M   'P 1'
#
loop_
_entity.id
_entity.type
_entity.pdbx_description
1 polymer ?
#
loop_
_entity_poly.entity_id
_entity_poly.type
_entity_poly.pdbx_seq_one_letter_code
_entity_poly.pdbx_strand_id
1 'polypeptide(L)'
;MSDHDIYPNKFNELRSIYKYYIDSYNALYRLNTENEEKLMSIYKKIKTKLIDPENYLPKNIIRDILNISMLRLCYKKSYLFLAKLIYDDYNVEEVSNANITLRFLFYKEYGIKLVKSDDFEQEKIKNFEIQSESTIYRAIMYNDLEKFITITETDGFDKDQILDSQNLLSLLELCCHYGAVDCFKLLRTKFNSEITPTCVRYSFLGGNPEITSECLKYQKPDKYCMKYFTQH
;
A
#
# COMPACT_ATOMS: atom_id res chain seq x y z
N MET A 1 14.18 -28.57 32.52
CA MET A 1 14.90 -27.31 32.26
C MET A 1 14.89 -27.14 30.74
N SER A 2 14.06 -26.25 30.24
CA SER A 2 13.86 -26.04 28.80
C SER A 2 14.74 -24.90 28.33
N ASP A 3 15.60 -25.18 27.34
CA ASP A 3 16.47 -24.24 26.63
C ASP A 3 15.66 -23.17 25.86
N HIS A 4 15.24 -22.10 26.53
CA HIS A 4 14.45 -21.03 25.91
C HIS A 4 15.06 -19.62 25.93
N ASP A 5 16.37 -19.47 26.16
CA ASP A 5 16.99 -18.13 26.33
C ASP A 5 18.10 -17.74 25.33
N ILE A 6 18.11 -18.24 24.08
CA ILE A 6 19.17 -17.91 23.08
C ILE A 6 18.67 -17.05 21.89
N TYR A 7 17.38 -16.80 21.74
CA TYR A 7 16.83 -16.13 20.54
C TYR A 7 16.84 -14.59 20.47
N PRO A 8 16.82 -13.80 21.57
CA PRO A 8 16.75 -12.34 21.46
C PRO A 8 18.01 -11.70 20.86
N ASN A 9 19.19 -12.27 21.12
CA ASN A 9 20.46 -11.64 20.79
C ASN A 9 20.74 -11.67 19.28
N LYS A 10 20.53 -12.82 18.62
CA LYS A 10 20.75 -13.00 17.18
C LYS A 10 19.79 -12.17 16.32
N PHE A 11 18.53 -12.00 16.76
CA PHE A 11 17.58 -11.15 16.06
C PHE A 11 18.01 -9.68 16.09
N ASN A 12 18.43 -9.18 17.25
CA ASN A 12 18.87 -7.79 17.40
C ASN A 12 20.17 -7.52 16.61
N GLU A 13 21.09 -8.48 16.59
CA GLU A 13 22.30 -8.42 15.76
C GLU A 13 21.95 -8.33 14.26
N LEU A 14 21.11 -9.22 13.75
CA LEU A 14 20.66 -9.20 12.35
C LEU A 14 19.91 -7.91 12.01
N ARG A 15 19.01 -7.45 12.89
CA ARG A 15 18.28 -6.19 12.72
C ARG A 15 19.23 -4.99 12.66
N SER A 16 20.32 -5.01 13.43
CA SER A 16 21.35 -3.98 13.41
C SER A 16 22.12 -3.99 12.09
N ILE A 17 22.53 -5.18 11.62
CA ILE A 17 23.24 -5.35 10.34
C ILE A 17 22.41 -4.84 9.16
N TYR A 18 21.11 -5.17 9.13
CA TYR A 18 20.19 -4.75 8.06
C TYR A 18 19.43 -3.46 8.35
N LYS A 19 19.83 -2.69 9.37
CA LYS A 19 19.11 -1.48 9.80
C LYS A 19 18.88 -0.49 8.66
N TYR A 20 19.90 -0.26 7.82
CA TYR A 20 19.79 0.66 6.69
C TYR A 20 18.76 0.21 5.65
N TYR A 21 18.63 -1.10 5.44
CA TYR A 21 17.65 -1.70 4.54
C TYR A 21 16.25 -1.54 5.12
N ILE A 22 16.08 -1.91 6.39
CA ILE A 22 14.82 -1.81 7.12
C ILE A 22 14.33 -0.36 7.16
N ASP A 23 15.20 0.59 7.51
CA ASP A 23 14.84 2.01 7.63
C ASP A 23 14.44 2.61 6.27
N SER A 24 15.11 2.20 5.18
CA SER A 24 14.77 2.64 3.81
C SER A 24 13.41 2.11 3.36
N TYR A 25 13.13 0.82 3.58
CA TYR A 25 11.84 0.25 3.22
C TYR A 25 10.70 0.73 4.12
N ASN A 26 10.96 0.95 5.41
CA ASN A 26 10.00 1.56 6.32
C ASN A 26 9.58 2.96 5.83
N ALA A 27 10.52 3.74 5.28
CA ALA A 27 10.18 5.04 4.68
C ALA A 27 9.27 4.89 3.44
N LEU A 28 9.45 3.85 2.63
CA LEU A 28 8.57 3.55 1.49
C LEU A 28 7.17 3.10 1.96
N TYR A 29 7.08 2.14 2.89
CA TYR A 29 5.79 1.65 3.41
C TYR A 29 4.98 2.73 4.15
N ARG A 30 5.66 3.71 4.75
CA ARG A 30 5.04 4.81 5.49
C ARG A 30 4.87 6.08 4.67
N LEU A 31 5.17 6.05 3.37
CA LEU A 31 5.01 7.22 2.50
C LEU A 31 3.54 7.67 2.51
N ASN A 32 3.34 8.93 2.89
CA ASN A 32 2.03 9.56 3.02
C ASN A 32 2.01 11.01 2.52
N THR A 33 2.86 11.33 1.55
CA THR A 33 3.05 12.70 1.08
C THR A 33 3.23 12.77 -0.43
N GLU A 34 2.75 13.85 -1.02
CA GLU A 34 2.99 14.25 -2.42
C GLU A 34 3.97 15.41 -2.53
N ASN A 35 4.50 15.90 -1.41
CA ASN A 35 5.46 17.01 -1.41
C ASN A 35 6.80 16.54 -1.99
N GLU A 36 7.21 17.14 -3.11
CA GLU A 36 8.41 16.76 -3.84
C GLU A 36 9.69 16.84 -3.01
N GLU A 37 9.85 17.84 -2.13
CA GLU A 37 11.05 17.95 -1.28
C GLU A 37 11.17 16.76 -0.33
N LYS A 38 10.06 16.34 0.28
CA LYS A 38 10.00 15.14 1.11
C LYS A 38 10.30 13.89 0.29
N LEU A 39 9.76 13.77 -0.92
CA LEU A 39 10.05 12.64 -1.81
C LEU A 39 11.53 12.60 -2.21
N MET A 40 12.14 13.75 -2.51
CA MET A 40 13.57 13.84 -2.78
C MET A 40 14.42 13.41 -1.58
N SER A 41 13.96 13.67 -0.35
CA SER A 41 14.64 13.17 0.85
C SER A 41 14.59 11.65 0.97
N ILE A 42 13.47 11.02 0.60
CA ILE A 42 13.31 9.55 0.56
C ILE A 42 14.20 8.98 -0.54
N TYR A 43 14.17 9.58 -1.73
CA TYR A 43 15.02 9.20 -2.86
C TYR A 43 16.51 9.20 -2.49
N LYS A 44 17.01 10.29 -1.89
CA LYS A 44 18.41 10.40 -1.45
C LYS A 44 18.81 9.30 -0.45
N LYS A 45 17.89 8.90 0.45
CA LYS A 45 18.13 7.78 1.37
C LYS A 45 18.24 6.45 0.63
N ILE A 46 17.31 6.17 -0.27
CA ILE A 46 17.33 4.96 -1.12
C ILE A 46 18.63 4.90 -1.92
N LYS A 47 18.99 6.00 -2.58
CA LYS A 47 20.21 6.15 -3.38
C LYS A 47 21.46 5.77 -2.56
N THR A 48 21.69 6.50 -1.48
CA THR A 48 22.93 6.39 -0.67
C THR A 48 23.01 5.13 0.18
N LYS A 49 21.88 4.52 0.56
CA LYS A 49 21.85 3.36 1.46
C LYS A 49 21.64 2.03 0.74
N LEU A 50 20.95 2.02 -0.41
CA LEU A 50 20.59 0.79 -1.11
C LEU A 50 21.32 0.62 -2.44
N ILE A 51 21.44 1.69 -3.23
CA ILE A 51 21.95 1.59 -4.61
C ILE A 51 23.45 1.84 -4.68
N ASP A 52 23.93 2.99 -4.19
CA ASP A 52 25.33 3.42 -4.32
C ASP A 52 26.34 2.43 -3.71
N PRO A 53 26.04 1.73 -2.59
CA PRO A 53 26.93 0.70 -2.06
C PRO A 53 26.89 -0.62 -2.84
N GLU A 54 26.22 -0.68 -4.00
CA GLU A 54 25.99 -1.87 -4.82
C GLU A 54 25.21 -3.00 -4.12
N ASN A 55 24.52 -2.70 -3.02
CA ASN A 55 23.73 -3.68 -2.28
C ASN A 55 22.49 -4.16 -3.06
N TYR A 56 21.89 -3.28 -3.89
CA TYR A 56 20.65 -3.55 -4.62
C TYR A 56 20.68 -2.96 -6.03
N LEU A 57 20.23 -3.75 -7.00
CA LEU A 57 20.08 -3.30 -8.38
C LEU A 57 18.95 -2.26 -8.49
N PRO A 58 19.17 -1.12 -9.17
CA PRO A 58 18.15 -0.08 -9.36
C PRO A 58 16.80 -0.62 -9.87
N LYS A 59 16.83 -1.55 -10.84
CA LYS A 59 15.63 -2.21 -11.38
C LYS A 59 14.81 -2.95 -10.33
N ASN A 60 15.46 -3.56 -9.33
CA ASN A 60 14.77 -4.26 -8.26
C ASN A 60 14.07 -3.26 -7.34
N ILE A 61 14.71 -2.13 -7.04
CA ILE A 61 14.10 -1.08 -6.21
C ILE A 61 12.92 -0.44 -6.93
N ILE A 62 13.01 -0.16 -8.23
CA ILE A 62 11.87 0.33 -9.02
C ILE A 62 10.71 -0.65 -8.93
N ARG A 63 10.96 -1.95 -9.16
CA ARG A 63 9.95 -2.99 -9.04
C ARG A 63 9.31 -2.99 -7.65
N ASP A 64 10.11 -2.89 -6.60
CA ASP A 64 9.64 -2.98 -5.22
C ASP A 64 8.83 -1.72 -4.84
N ILE A 65 9.26 -0.52 -5.24
CA ILE A 65 8.50 0.74 -5.10
C ILE A 65 7.14 0.64 -5.78
N LEU A 66 7.10 0.17 -7.03
CA LEU A 66 5.86 0.01 -7.77
C LEU A 66 4.95 -0.97 -7.03
N ASN A 67 5.45 -2.15 -6.62
CA ASN A 67 4.63 -3.13 -5.92
C ASN A 67 4.10 -2.61 -4.57
N ILE A 68 4.88 -1.80 -3.83
CA ILE A 68 4.43 -1.15 -2.59
C ILE A 68 3.30 -0.15 -2.86
N SER A 69 3.32 0.56 -4.00
CA SER A 69 2.31 1.56 -4.35
C SER A 69 0.88 1.00 -4.37
N MET A 70 0.70 -0.31 -4.64
CA MET A 70 -0.61 -0.98 -4.59
C MET A 70 -1.25 -0.95 -3.20
N LEU A 71 -0.45 -0.85 -2.14
CA LEU A 71 -0.93 -0.78 -0.76
C LEU A 71 -1.36 0.65 -0.38
N ARG A 72 -0.99 1.64 -1.19
CA ARG A 72 -1.12 3.08 -0.91
C ARG A 72 -1.47 3.84 -2.17
N LEU A 73 -2.54 3.41 -2.83
CA LEU A 73 -2.98 4.00 -4.10
C LEU A 73 -3.23 5.51 -4.04
N CYS A 74 -3.55 6.07 -2.86
CA CYS A 74 -3.66 7.51 -2.63
C CYS A 74 -2.40 8.29 -2.98
N TYR A 75 -1.23 7.68 -2.82
CA TYR A 75 0.06 8.29 -3.09
C TYR A 75 0.72 7.68 -4.33
N LYS A 76 -0.06 7.07 -5.25
CA LYS A 76 0.47 6.42 -6.46
C LYS A 76 1.42 7.32 -7.23
N LYS A 77 1.09 8.61 -7.39
CA LYS A 77 1.94 9.60 -8.08
C LYS A 77 3.31 9.74 -7.42
N SER A 78 3.35 9.79 -6.09
CA SER A 78 4.60 9.85 -5.33
C SER A 78 5.49 8.63 -5.56
N TYR A 79 4.91 7.43 -5.60
CA TYR A 79 5.66 6.20 -5.89
C TYR A 79 6.17 6.18 -7.34
N LEU A 80 5.33 6.57 -8.31
CA LEU A 80 5.73 6.68 -9.71
C LEU A 80 6.88 7.69 -9.87
N PHE A 81 6.82 8.82 -9.18
CA PHE A 81 7.89 9.81 -9.16
C PHE A 81 9.20 9.26 -8.60
N LEU A 82 9.17 8.57 -7.46
CA LEU A 82 10.37 7.91 -6.90
C LEU A 82 10.96 6.87 -7.85
N ALA A 83 10.11 6.06 -8.49
CA ALA A 83 10.53 5.10 -9.51
C ALA A 83 11.18 5.78 -10.71
N LYS A 84 10.62 6.91 -11.17
CA LYS A 84 11.14 7.70 -12.28
C LYS A 84 12.53 8.28 -11.99
N LEU A 85 12.73 8.82 -10.79
CA LEU A 85 14.05 9.33 -10.36
C LEU A 85 15.13 8.25 -10.45
N ILE A 86 14.84 7.03 -9.97
CA ILE A 86 15.79 5.91 -10.04
C ILE A 86 16.00 5.45 -11.48
N TYR A 87 14.93 5.41 -12.28
CA TYR A 87 15.02 5.04 -13.69
C TYR A 87 15.98 5.96 -14.45
N ASP A 88 15.85 7.28 -14.23
CA ASP A 88 16.66 8.30 -14.91
C ASP A 88 18.11 8.31 -14.40
N ASP A 89 18.33 8.40 -13.08
CA ASP A 89 19.67 8.56 -12.51
C ASP A 89 20.58 7.37 -12.80
N TYR A 90 20.00 6.18 -12.97
CA TYR A 90 20.75 4.93 -13.19
C TYR A 90 20.57 4.35 -14.61
N ASN A 91 19.90 5.08 -15.51
CA ASN A 91 19.66 4.66 -16.90
C ASN A 91 19.12 3.22 -17.00
N VAL A 92 18.09 2.91 -16.22
CA VAL A 92 17.56 1.53 -16.14
C VAL A 92 16.87 1.16 -17.45
N GLU A 93 17.35 0.12 -18.13
CA GLU A 93 16.80 -0.27 -19.44
C GLU A 93 15.49 -1.05 -19.37
N GLU A 94 15.31 -1.91 -18.36
CA GLU A 94 14.14 -2.77 -18.23
C GLU A 94 13.85 -3.18 -16.79
N VAL A 95 12.56 -3.23 -16.43
CA VAL A 95 12.05 -3.66 -15.13
C VAL A 95 10.99 -4.76 -15.30
N SER A 96 11.46 -5.98 -15.50
CA SER A 96 10.61 -7.18 -15.54
C SER A 96 9.98 -7.50 -14.17
N ASN A 97 8.85 -8.23 -14.15
CA ASN A 97 8.17 -8.77 -12.96
C ASN A 97 7.45 -7.75 -12.04
N ALA A 98 7.31 -6.49 -12.44
CA ALA A 98 6.33 -5.59 -11.83
C ALA A 98 4.91 -5.91 -12.34
N ASN A 99 3.88 -5.66 -11.53
CA ASN A 99 2.48 -5.86 -11.95
C ASN A 99 2.16 -5.06 -13.23
N ILE A 100 1.47 -5.67 -14.20
CA ILE A 100 1.17 -5.03 -15.49
C ILE A 100 0.35 -3.75 -15.35
N THR A 101 -0.57 -3.67 -14.39
CA THR A 101 -1.33 -2.45 -14.08
C THR A 101 -0.41 -1.32 -13.64
N LEU A 102 0.62 -1.62 -12.84
CA LEU A 102 1.59 -0.62 -12.38
C LEU A 102 2.52 -0.16 -13.51
N ARG A 103 2.96 -1.10 -14.37
CA ARG A 103 3.74 -0.76 -15.57
C ARG A 103 2.95 0.13 -16.51
N PHE A 104 1.65 -0.13 -16.67
CA PHE A 104 0.75 0.73 -17.43
C PHE A 104 0.63 2.12 -16.81
N LEU A 105 0.42 2.23 -15.49
CA LEU A 105 0.33 3.55 -14.83
C LEU A 105 1.61 4.36 -15.02
N PHE A 106 2.78 3.72 -14.93
CA PHE A 106 4.06 4.36 -15.21
C PHE A 106 4.17 4.83 -16.66
N TYR A 107 3.76 3.99 -17.62
CA TYR A 107 3.70 4.34 -19.04
C TYR A 107 2.73 5.50 -19.31
N LYS A 108 1.54 5.50 -18.70
CA LYS A 108 0.55 6.56 -18.87
C LYS A 108 1.04 7.90 -18.35
N GLU A 109 1.77 7.91 -17.23
CA GLU A 109 2.31 9.13 -16.61
C GLU A 109 3.52 9.69 -17.38
N TYR A 110 4.45 8.83 -17.82
CA TYR A 110 5.75 9.27 -18.36
C TYR A 110 6.02 8.90 -19.81
N GLY A 111 5.15 8.14 -20.47
CA GLY A 111 5.36 7.63 -21.83
C GLY A 111 6.43 6.54 -21.95
N ILE A 112 6.88 5.96 -20.83
CA ILE A 112 7.99 5.00 -20.78
C ILE A 112 7.47 3.59 -20.53
N LYS A 113 7.79 2.65 -21.44
CA LYS A 113 7.55 1.23 -21.22
C LYS A 113 8.68 0.62 -20.39
N LEU A 114 8.34 0.10 -19.22
CA LEU A 114 9.31 -0.60 -18.36
C LEU A 114 9.67 -2.00 -18.86
N VAL A 115 8.84 -2.59 -19.71
CA VAL A 115 9.10 -3.85 -20.44
C VAL A 115 8.68 -3.63 -21.89
N LYS A 116 9.59 -3.89 -22.84
CA LYS A 116 9.38 -3.55 -24.26
C LYS A 116 8.20 -4.31 -24.88
N SER A 117 8.03 -5.57 -24.47
CA SER A 117 6.96 -6.46 -24.92
C SER A 117 5.62 -6.20 -24.23
N ASP A 118 5.50 -5.18 -23.37
CA ASP A 118 4.23 -4.86 -22.73
C ASP A 118 3.18 -4.51 -23.78
N ASP A 119 2.17 -5.37 -23.83
CA ASP A 119 0.89 -5.10 -24.46
C ASP A 119 -0.13 -4.86 -23.36
N PHE A 120 -0.58 -3.61 -23.26
CA PHE A 120 -1.49 -3.18 -22.22
C PHE A 120 -2.91 -3.58 -22.61
N GLU A 121 -3.30 -4.81 -22.26
CA GLU A 121 -4.68 -5.29 -22.40
C GLU A 121 -5.64 -4.28 -21.76
N GLN A 122 -6.41 -3.60 -22.60
CA GLN A 122 -7.10 -2.37 -22.21
C GLN A 122 -8.20 -2.62 -21.17
N GLU A 123 -8.87 -3.77 -21.21
CA GLU A 123 -10.06 -4.02 -20.37
C GLU A 123 -9.74 -4.14 -18.88
N LYS A 124 -8.76 -4.97 -18.49
CA LYS A 124 -8.41 -5.18 -17.08
C LYS A 124 -7.85 -3.91 -16.44
N ILE A 125 -7.07 -3.16 -17.20
CA ILE A 125 -6.49 -1.88 -16.78
C ILE A 125 -7.58 -0.82 -16.61
N LYS A 126 -8.47 -0.70 -17.59
CA LYS A 126 -9.59 0.26 -17.56
C LYS A 126 -10.52 0.01 -16.37
N ASN A 127 -10.81 -1.25 -16.04
CA ASN A 127 -11.62 -1.58 -14.87
C ASN A 127 -10.95 -1.15 -13.57
N PHE A 128 -9.65 -1.40 -13.41
CA PHE A 128 -8.89 -0.93 -12.24
C PHE A 128 -8.89 0.60 -12.11
N GLU A 129 -8.71 1.33 -13.23
CA GLU A 129 -8.73 2.80 -13.21
C GLU A 129 -10.11 3.32 -12.81
N ILE A 130 -11.18 2.85 -13.47
CA ILE A 130 -12.57 3.23 -13.16
C ILE A 130 -12.87 3.00 -11.68
N GLN A 131 -12.46 1.86 -11.14
CA GLN A 131 -12.70 1.53 -9.75
C GLN A 131 -11.93 2.47 -8.81
N SER A 132 -10.62 2.68 -9.06
CA SER A 132 -9.78 3.56 -8.24
C SER A 132 -10.26 5.02 -8.27
N GLU A 133 -10.94 5.42 -9.35
CA GLU A 133 -11.52 6.75 -9.53
C GLU A 133 -12.98 6.84 -9.08
N SER A 134 -13.63 5.72 -8.75
CA SER A 134 -15.01 5.71 -8.26
C SER A 134 -15.15 6.54 -6.99
N THR A 135 -16.28 7.25 -6.89
CA THR A 135 -16.51 8.24 -5.83
C THR A 135 -16.41 7.61 -4.43
N ILE A 136 -16.92 6.38 -4.28
CA ILE A 136 -16.87 5.65 -2.99
C ILE A 136 -15.45 5.25 -2.62
N TYR A 137 -14.66 4.79 -3.58
CA TYR A 137 -13.26 4.41 -3.33
C TYR A 137 -12.45 5.62 -2.89
N ARG A 138 -12.62 6.76 -3.56
CA ARG A 138 -11.95 8.01 -3.20
C ARG A 138 -12.42 8.52 -1.83
N ALA A 139 -13.71 8.43 -1.52
CA ALA A 139 -14.23 8.86 -0.22
C ALA A 139 -13.57 8.06 0.91
N ILE A 140 -13.51 6.73 0.79
CA ILE A 140 -12.83 5.88 1.78
C ILE A 140 -11.32 6.15 1.79
N MET A 141 -10.68 6.17 0.63
CA MET A 141 -9.22 6.33 0.50
C MET A 141 -8.70 7.62 1.14
N TYR A 142 -9.47 8.71 1.10
CA TYR A 142 -9.14 9.99 1.73
C TYR A 142 -9.85 10.23 3.07
N ASN A 143 -10.59 9.24 3.60
CA ASN A 143 -11.42 9.36 4.79
C ASN A 143 -12.38 10.58 4.76
N ASP A 144 -12.97 10.85 3.59
CA ASP A 144 -13.90 11.95 3.35
C ASP A 144 -15.31 11.55 3.80
N LEU A 145 -15.60 11.81 5.08
CA LEU A 145 -16.86 11.41 5.71
C LEU A 145 -18.09 12.06 5.03
N GLU A 146 -18.01 13.33 4.65
CA GLU A 146 -19.14 14.05 4.05
C GLU A 146 -19.56 13.45 2.71
N LYS A 147 -18.57 13.19 1.83
CA LYS A 147 -18.84 12.48 0.57
C LYS A 147 -19.35 11.07 0.82
N PHE A 148 -18.77 10.37 1.80
CA PHE A 148 -19.19 9.01 2.10
C PHE A 148 -20.63 8.94 2.60
N ILE A 149 -21.05 9.86 3.48
CA ILE A 149 -22.45 10.00 3.92
C ILE A 149 -23.37 10.21 2.72
N THR A 150 -23.03 11.17 1.85
CA THR A 150 -23.81 11.48 0.64
C THR A 150 -24.02 10.23 -0.21
N ILE A 151 -22.97 9.42 -0.42
CA ILE A 151 -23.04 8.17 -1.18
C ILE A 151 -23.97 7.17 -0.48
N THR A 152 -23.85 7.02 0.83
CA THR A 152 -24.67 6.06 1.60
C THR A 152 -26.16 6.42 1.65
N GLU A 153 -26.51 7.64 1.26
CA GLU A 153 -27.88 8.17 1.22
C GLU A 153 -28.48 8.14 -0.19
N THR A 154 -27.71 7.77 -1.22
CA THR A 154 -28.22 7.61 -2.58
C THR A 154 -29.10 6.37 -2.72
N ASP A 155 -30.19 6.49 -3.48
CA ASP A 155 -31.06 5.36 -3.82
C ASP A 155 -30.26 4.27 -4.55
N GLY A 156 -30.36 3.04 -4.06
CA GLY A 156 -29.62 1.89 -4.62
C GLY A 156 -28.21 1.70 -4.04
N PHE A 157 -27.82 2.42 -2.99
CA PHE A 157 -26.59 2.11 -2.25
C PHE A 157 -26.64 0.69 -1.67
N ASP A 158 -25.71 -0.15 -2.12
CA ASP A 158 -25.48 -1.48 -1.55
C ASP A 158 -24.39 -1.41 -0.47
N LYS A 159 -24.80 -1.61 0.78
CA LYS A 159 -23.89 -1.62 1.95
C LYS A 159 -22.97 -2.84 1.97
N ASP A 160 -23.40 -3.93 1.33
CA ASP A 160 -22.70 -5.22 1.30
C ASP A 160 -21.89 -5.36 -0.01
N GLN A 161 -21.78 -4.27 -0.79
CA GLN A 161 -21.04 -4.26 -2.03
C GLN A 161 -19.58 -4.67 -1.79
N ILE A 162 -19.12 -5.58 -2.65
CA ILE A 162 -17.74 -6.01 -2.70
C ILE A 162 -17.08 -5.28 -3.87
N LEU A 163 -16.05 -4.51 -3.56
CA LEU A 163 -15.29 -3.78 -4.55
C LEU A 163 -14.25 -4.73 -5.14
N ASP A 164 -14.40 -5.04 -6.44
CA ASP A 164 -13.48 -5.85 -7.25
C ASP A 164 -12.15 -5.13 -7.50
N SER A 165 -11.45 -4.89 -6.40
CA SER A 165 -10.00 -4.71 -6.46
C SER A 165 -9.40 -6.11 -6.42
N GLN A 166 -8.13 -6.25 -6.74
CA GLN A 166 -7.40 -7.53 -6.76
C GLN A 166 -7.58 -8.42 -5.50
N ASN A 167 -8.21 -7.91 -4.43
CA ASN A 167 -8.48 -8.60 -3.17
C ASN A 167 -9.97 -8.71 -2.76
N LEU A 168 -10.96 -8.35 -3.61
CA LEU A 168 -12.40 -8.45 -3.32
C LEU A 168 -12.78 -8.01 -1.89
N LEU A 169 -12.72 -6.70 -1.63
CA LEU A 169 -12.90 -6.14 -0.28
C LEU A 169 -14.30 -5.56 -0.08
N SER A 170 -14.89 -5.85 1.09
CA SER A 170 -16.05 -5.09 1.58
C SER A 170 -15.66 -3.64 1.87
N LEU A 171 -16.67 -2.75 1.99
CA LEU A 171 -16.45 -1.35 2.35
C LEU A 171 -15.73 -1.21 3.70
N LEU A 172 -16.04 -2.07 4.68
CA LEU A 172 -15.41 -2.00 6.01
C LEU A 172 -13.95 -2.44 5.96
N GLU A 173 -13.63 -3.51 5.23
CA GLU A 173 -12.25 -3.96 5.01
C GLU A 173 -11.43 -2.92 4.24
N LEU A 174 -12.06 -2.21 3.29
CA LEU A 174 -11.43 -1.10 2.57
C LEU A 174 -11.12 0.07 3.51
N CYS A 175 -12.04 0.39 4.43
CA CYS A 175 -11.76 1.38 5.48
C CYS A 175 -10.59 0.95 6.37
N CYS A 176 -10.49 -0.33 6.73
CA CYS A 176 -9.34 -0.87 7.46
C CYS A 176 -8.05 -0.73 6.65
N HIS A 177 -8.08 -1.04 5.36
CA HIS A 177 -6.92 -0.98 4.46
C HIS A 177 -6.34 0.44 4.36
N TYR A 178 -7.21 1.44 4.25
CA TYR A 178 -6.81 2.84 4.11
C TYR A 178 -6.71 3.61 5.43
N GLY A 179 -7.12 3.01 6.55
CA GLY A 179 -7.15 3.70 7.84
C GLY A 179 -8.24 4.77 7.94
N ALA A 180 -9.33 4.62 7.17
CA ALA A 180 -10.44 5.57 7.06
C ALA A 180 -11.39 5.48 8.26
N VAL A 181 -10.97 6.03 9.41
CA VAL A 181 -11.64 5.83 10.69
C VAL A 181 -13.05 6.39 10.75
N ASP A 182 -13.34 7.49 10.05
CA ASP A 182 -14.66 8.11 10.11
C ASP A 182 -15.65 7.34 9.24
N CYS A 183 -15.22 6.92 8.05
CA CYS A 183 -16.00 6.01 7.20
C CYS A 183 -16.24 4.66 7.89
N PHE A 184 -15.21 4.11 8.55
CA PHE A 184 -15.31 2.88 9.35
C PHE A 184 -16.36 3.00 10.46
N LYS A 185 -16.32 4.08 11.23
CA LYS A 185 -17.30 4.35 12.30
C LYS A 185 -18.71 4.41 11.76
N LEU A 186 -18.94 5.11 10.65
CA LEU A 186 -20.26 5.18 10.00
C LEU A 186 -20.77 3.79 9.62
N LEU A 187 -19.93 2.96 9.00
CA LEU A 187 -20.29 1.60 8.61
C LEU A 187 -20.65 0.71 9.80
N ARG A 188 -19.96 0.88 10.93
CA ARG A 188 -20.24 0.15 12.16
C ARG A 188 -21.52 0.63 12.84
N THR A 189 -21.76 1.94 12.91
CA THR A 189 -22.90 2.50 13.66
C THR A 189 -24.21 2.48 12.86
N LYS A 190 -24.18 2.84 11.57
CA LYS A 190 -25.38 2.94 10.73
C LYS A 190 -25.79 1.60 10.14
N PHE A 191 -24.82 0.77 9.73
CA PHE A 191 -25.07 -0.46 8.97
C PHE A 191 -24.78 -1.76 9.73
N ASN A 192 -24.22 -1.67 10.94
CA ASN A 192 -23.77 -2.82 11.74
C ASN A 192 -22.81 -3.75 10.97
N SER A 193 -22.01 -3.18 10.07
CA SER A 193 -21.11 -3.93 9.17
C SER A 193 -20.18 -4.86 9.96
N GLU A 194 -20.14 -6.16 9.65
CA GLU A 194 -19.40 -7.15 10.42
C GLU A 194 -17.88 -6.93 10.39
N ILE A 195 -17.22 -7.04 11.55
CA ILE A 195 -15.75 -7.04 11.63
C ILE A 195 -15.25 -8.46 11.32
N THR A 196 -14.67 -8.63 10.13
CA THR A 196 -14.13 -9.90 9.64
C THR A 196 -12.68 -10.09 10.10
N PRO A 197 -12.11 -11.32 10.02
CA PRO A 197 -10.67 -11.53 10.21
C PRO A 197 -9.80 -10.70 9.25
N THR A 198 -10.32 -10.42 8.05
CA THR A 198 -9.68 -9.58 7.04
C THR A 198 -9.59 -8.12 7.49
N CYS A 199 -10.58 -7.60 8.23
CA CYS A 199 -10.50 -6.28 8.86
C CYS A 199 -9.27 -6.14 9.77
N VAL A 200 -8.95 -7.17 10.58
CA VAL A 200 -7.75 -7.17 11.45
C VAL A 200 -6.46 -7.17 10.63
N ARG A 201 -6.39 -7.99 9.58
CA ARG A 201 -5.20 -8.07 8.71
C ARG A 201 -4.92 -6.71 8.07
N TYR A 202 -5.96 -6.05 7.56
CA TYR A 202 -5.83 -4.75 6.92
C TYR A 202 -5.72 -3.58 7.88
N SER A 203 -6.24 -3.65 9.11
CA SER A 203 -6.11 -2.55 10.07
C SER A 203 -4.65 -2.25 10.42
N PHE A 204 -3.80 -3.29 10.50
CA PHE A 204 -2.35 -3.12 10.67
C PHE A 204 -1.70 -2.41 9.48
N LEU A 205 -2.17 -2.72 8.27
CA LEU A 205 -1.69 -2.05 7.06
C LEU A 205 -2.17 -0.60 7.00
N GLY A 206 -3.43 -0.31 7.31
CA GLY A 206 -3.96 1.06 7.35
C GLY A 206 -3.28 1.93 8.41
N GLY A 207 -2.76 1.32 9.47
CA GLY A 207 -1.95 2.00 10.47
C GLY A 207 -2.73 2.96 11.36
N ASN A 208 -4.06 2.86 11.37
CA ASN A 208 -4.92 3.63 12.26
C ASN A 208 -5.12 2.86 13.59
N PRO A 209 -4.63 3.37 14.75
CA PRO A 209 -4.71 2.66 16.02
C PRO A 209 -6.14 2.45 16.51
N GLU A 210 -7.06 3.36 16.19
CA GLU A 210 -8.46 3.27 16.61
C GLU A 210 -9.17 2.13 15.90
N ILE A 211 -9.03 2.03 14.57
CA ILE A 211 -9.56 0.90 13.80
C ILE A 211 -8.96 -0.42 14.30
N THR A 212 -7.65 -0.45 14.53
CA THR A 212 -6.96 -1.67 14.98
C THR A 212 -7.46 -2.12 16.35
N SER A 213 -7.56 -1.19 17.30
CA SER A 213 -8.10 -1.47 18.64
C SER A 213 -9.53 -2.00 18.57
N GLU A 214 -10.38 -1.40 17.73
CA GLU A 214 -11.76 -1.85 17.57
C GLU A 214 -11.83 -3.26 16.95
N CYS A 215 -11.06 -3.54 15.89
CA CYS A 215 -11.07 -4.85 15.25
C CYS A 215 -10.62 -5.97 16.21
N LEU A 216 -9.63 -5.69 17.06
CA LEU A 216 -9.08 -6.65 18.03
C LEU A 216 -10.05 -7.03 19.16
N LYS A 217 -11.12 -6.25 19.38
CA LYS A 217 -12.18 -6.62 20.34
C LYS A 217 -13.03 -7.81 19.86
N TYR A 218 -13.12 -8.02 18.55
CA TYR A 218 -14.00 -9.03 17.95
C TYR A 218 -13.24 -10.19 17.31
N GLN A 219 -12.00 -9.95 16.87
CA GLN A 219 -11.22 -10.90 16.08
C GLN A 219 -9.79 -11.03 16.62
N LYS A 220 -9.23 -12.24 16.55
CA LYS A 220 -7.84 -12.51 16.95
C LYS A 220 -6.89 -12.38 15.75
N PRO A 221 -5.69 -11.80 15.93
CA PRO A 221 -4.66 -11.85 14.90
C PRO A 221 -4.34 -13.29 14.51
N ASP A 222 -4.09 -13.50 13.23
CA ASP A 222 -3.66 -14.79 12.69
C ASP A 222 -2.26 -14.69 12.05
N LYS A 223 -1.76 -15.82 11.55
CA LYS A 223 -0.45 -15.88 10.88
C LYS A 223 -0.36 -14.95 9.65
N TYR A 224 -1.48 -14.58 9.04
CA TYR A 224 -1.49 -13.67 7.90
C TYR A 224 -1.34 -12.22 8.34
N CYS A 225 -1.74 -11.86 9.57
CA CYS A 225 -1.41 -10.57 10.16
C CYS A 225 0.10 -10.30 10.15
N MET A 226 0.95 -11.32 10.36
CA MET A 226 2.42 -11.17 10.36
C MET A 226 3.00 -10.71 9.02
N LYS A 227 2.33 -11.04 7.90
CA LYS A 227 2.69 -10.52 6.57
C LYS A 227 2.55 -8.99 6.49
N TYR A 228 1.64 -8.42 7.29
CA TYR A 228 1.36 -7.00 7.37
C TYR A 228 2.02 -6.34 8.59
N PHE A 229 2.28 -7.09 9.67
CA PHE A 229 2.88 -6.62 10.92
C PHE A 229 4.39 -6.36 10.81
N THR A 230 5.08 -7.11 9.96
CA THR A 230 6.54 -6.97 9.73
C THR A 230 6.92 -5.72 8.93
N GLN A 231 5.96 -4.83 8.64
CA GLN A 231 6.13 -3.59 7.87
C GLN A 231 6.17 -2.33 8.77
N HIS A 232 6.21 -2.49 10.11
CA HIS A 232 6.34 -1.41 11.11
C HIS A 232 7.61 -1.53 11.95
#